data_AF-A0A511M7T7-F1
#
_entry.id   AF-A0A511M7T7-F1
#
_cell.length_a   1.000
_cell.length_b   1.000
_cell.length_c   1.000
_cell.angle_alpha   90.00
_cell.angle_beta   90.00
_cell.angle_gamma   90.00
#
_symmetry.space_group_name_H-M   'P 1'
#
loop_
_entity.id
_entity.type
_entity.pdbx_description
1 polymer ?
#
loop_
_entity_poly.entity_id
_entity_poly.type
_entity_poly.pdbx_seq_one_letter_code
_entity_poly.pdbx_strand_id
1 'polypeptide(L)'
;MPDPERAQAATLLAYSAYVRRDGALAGVAVQAALQADPEHQFAVMLEVALELGLDPDRMRRLGRSGAEFVNGLGIDTDWPEPSS
;
A
#
# COMPACT_ATOMS: atom_id res chain seq x y z
N MET A 1 8.70 6.19 -17.30
CA MET A 1 8.93 6.82 -16.00
C MET A 1 10.01 6.03 -15.28
N PRO A 2 10.80 6.64 -14.38
CA PRO A 2 11.72 5.89 -13.54
C PRO A 2 10.93 4.91 -12.66
N ASP A 3 11.61 3.85 -12.21
CA ASP A 3 10.97 2.72 -11.56
C ASP A 3 10.25 3.05 -10.23
N PRO A 4 10.74 3.97 -9.38
CA PRO A 4 10.04 4.36 -8.15
C PRO A 4 8.69 5.06 -8.40
N GLU A 5 8.62 6.03 -9.32
CA GLU A 5 7.37 6.74 -9.59
C GLU A 5 6.35 5.82 -10.27
N ARG A 6 6.82 4.85 -11.07
CA ARG A 6 5.96 3.81 -11.65
C ARG A 6 5.35 2.93 -10.55
N ALA A 7 6.15 2.50 -9.58
CA ALA A 7 5.68 1.68 -8.47
C ALA A 7 4.61 2.41 -7.65
N GLN A 8 4.84 3.70 -7.36
CA GLN A 8 3.86 4.53 -6.64
C GLN A 8 2.56 4.71 -7.42
N ALA A 9 2.62 5.07 -8.70
CA ALA A 9 1.42 5.24 -9.51
C ALA A 9 0.60 3.93 -9.63
N ALA A 10 1.28 2.80 -9.86
CA ALA A 10 0.64 1.50 -9.94
C ALA A 10 0.03 1.07 -8.59
N THR A 11 0.71 1.34 -7.48
CA THR A 11 0.19 1.07 -6.13
C THR A 11 -1.08 1.86 -5.83
N LEU A 12 -1.14 3.14 -6.18
CA LEU A 12 -2.34 3.96 -5.99
C LEU A 12 -3.50 3.47 -6.85
N LEU A 13 -3.22 3.06 -8.09
CA LEU A 13 -4.22 2.41 -8.95
C LEU A 13 -4.74 1.12 -8.31
N ALA A 14 -3.84 0.26 -7.82
CA ALA A 14 -4.19 -0.99 -7.14
C ALA A 14 -5.11 -0.75 -5.95
N TYR A 15 -4.77 0.21 -5.08
CA TYR A 15 -5.61 0.56 -3.94
C TYR A 15 -7.00 1.08 -4.38
N SER A 16 -7.05 1.93 -5.42
CA SER A 16 -8.33 2.45 -5.92
C SER A 16 -9.25 1.35 -6.47
N ALA A 17 -8.68 0.36 -7.18
CA ALA A 17 -9.40 -0.79 -7.71
C ALA A 17 -9.86 -1.72 -6.59
N TYR A 18 -8.99 -1.96 -5.60
CA TYR A 18 -9.29 -2.77 -4.43
C TYR A 18 -10.48 -2.21 -3.62
N VAL A 19 -10.51 -0.89 -3.37
CA VAL A 19 -11.65 -0.21 -2.72
C VAL A 19 -12.94 -0.34 -3.53
N ARG A 20 -12.86 -0.35 -4.87
CA ARG A 20 -14.00 -0.51 -5.78
C ARG A 20 -14.42 -1.98 -5.97
N ARG A 21 -13.76 -2.92 -5.29
CA ARG A 21 -13.96 -4.37 -5.44
C ARG A 21 -13.61 -4.90 -6.84
N ASP A 22 -12.79 -4.19 -7.59
CA ASP A 22 -12.25 -4.66 -8.86
C ASP A 22 -10.96 -5.45 -8.59
N GLY A 23 -11.11 -6.69 -8.15
CA GLY A 23 -9.99 -7.55 -7.76
C GLY A 23 -9.04 -7.87 -8.92
N ALA A 24 -9.55 -7.93 -10.16
CA ALA A 24 -8.73 -8.19 -11.34
C ALA A 24 -7.81 -7.01 -11.65
N LEU A 25 -8.37 -5.79 -11.71
CA LEU A 25 -7.57 -4.59 -11.94
C LEU A 25 -6.61 -4.33 -10.77
N ALA A 26 -7.05 -4.59 -9.53
CA ALA A 26 -6.20 -4.48 -8.35
C ALA A 26 -4.99 -5.41 -8.45
N GLY A 27 -5.19 -6.69 -8.79
CA GLY A 27 -4.11 -7.67 -8.94
C GLY A 27 -3.09 -7.30 -10.02
N VAL A 28 -3.57 -6.89 -11.20
CA VAL A 28 -2.70 -6.44 -12.30
C VAL A 28 -1.86 -5.22 -11.89
N ALA A 29 -2.49 -4.26 -11.19
CA ALA A 29 -1.81 -3.07 -10.73
C ALA A 29 -0.78 -3.36 -9.61
N VAL A 30 -1.06 -4.29 -8.70
CA VAL A 30 -0.07 -4.76 -7.69
C VAL A 30 1.12 -5.42 -8.38
N GLN A 31 0.89 -6.33 -9.33
CA GLN A 31 2.00 -6.94 -10.08
C GLN A 31 2.83 -5.88 -10.80
N ALA A 32 2.20 -4.90 -11.43
CA ALA A 32 2.92 -3.82 -12.10
C ALA A 32 3.76 -2.97 -11.12
N ALA A 33 3.26 -2.76 -9.90
CA ALA A 33 4.00 -2.06 -8.85
C ALA A 33 5.22 -2.87 -8.38
N LEU A 34 5.05 -4.15 -8.06
CA LEU A 34 6.13 -5.02 -7.57
C LEU A 34 7.17 -5.37 -8.65
N GLN A 35 6.79 -5.37 -9.92
CA GLN A 35 7.75 -5.46 -11.03
C GLN A 35 8.60 -4.20 -11.18
N ALA A 36 8.09 -3.03 -10.77
CA ALA A 36 8.83 -1.78 -10.79
C ALA A 36 9.69 -1.62 -9.53
N ASP A 37 9.17 -1.99 -8.36
CA ASP A 37 9.88 -1.99 -7.08
C ASP A 37 9.39 -3.18 -6.23
N PRO A 38 10.17 -4.28 -6.17
CA PRO A 38 9.82 -5.46 -5.37
C PRO A 38 9.73 -5.20 -3.87
N GLU A 39 10.36 -4.14 -3.36
CA GLU A 39 10.39 -3.80 -1.94
C GLU A 39 9.36 -2.71 -1.57
N HIS A 40 8.50 -2.29 -2.52
CA HIS A 40 7.49 -1.26 -2.29
C HIS A 40 6.47 -1.72 -1.24
N GLN A 41 6.68 -1.30 0.01
CA GLN A 41 5.97 -1.82 1.19
C GLN A 41 4.44 -1.80 1.05
N PHE A 42 3.88 -0.74 0.46
CA PHE A 42 2.43 -0.64 0.29
C PHE A 42 1.89 -1.60 -0.79
N ALA A 43 2.70 -1.90 -1.82
CA ALA A 43 2.31 -2.85 -2.86
C ALA A 43 2.29 -4.28 -2.31
N VAL A 44 3.32 -4.65 -1.52
CA VAL A 44 3.37 -5.93 -0.79
C VAL A 44 2.17 -6.08 0.16
N MET A 45 1.83 -5.03 0.90
CA MET A 45 0.65 -5.07 1.78
C MET A 45 -0.66 -5.26 0.99
N LEU A 46 -0.79 -4.66 -0.19
CA LEU A 46 -1.94 -4.84 -1.07
C LEU A 46 -2.01 -6.24 -1.67
N GLU A 47 -0.88 -6.83 -2.06
CA GLU A 47 -0.78 -8.21 -2.52
C GLU A 47 -1.36 -9.17 -1.47
N VAL A 48 -0.87 -9.08 -0.23
CA VAL A 48 -1.34 -9.92 0.89
C VAL A 48 -2.83 -9.70 1.16
N ALA A 49 -3.33 -8.47 1.08
CA ALA A 49 -4.75 -8.21 1.29
C ALA A 49 -5.65 -8.80 0.21
N LEU A 50 -5.19 -8.82 -1.04
CA LEU A 50 -5.88 -9.46 -2.15
C LEU A 50 -5.89 -10.98 -1.99
N GLU A 51 -4.73 -11.57 -1.66
CA GLU A 51 -4.61 -13.02 -1.41
C GLU A 51 -5.53 -13.49 -0.28
N LEU A 52 -5.66 -12.71 0.78
CA LEU A 52 -6.51 -13.01 1.93
C LEU A 52 -7.98 -12.63 1.73
N GLY A 53 -8.33 -11.94 0.62
CA GLY A 53 -9.67 -11.41 0.40
C GLY A 53 -10.11 -10.42 1.49
N LEU A 54 -9.16 -9.65 2.04
CA LEU A 54 -9.45 -8.71 3.13
C LEU A 54 -10.46 -7.66 2.69
N ASP A 55 -11.27 -7.22 3.63
CA ASP A 55 -12.15 -6.07 3.45
C ASP A 55 -11.32 -4.76 3.48
N PRO A 56 -11.53 -3.80 2.55
CA PRO A 56 -10.78 -2.54 2.53
C PRO A 56 -10.87 -1.74 3.83
N ASP A 57 -12.01 -1.76 4.53
CA ASP A 57 -12.13 -1.08 5.83
C ASP A 57 -11.37 -1.82 6.93
N ARG A 58 -11.18 -3.13 6.79
CA ARG A 58 -10.32 -3.92 7.68
C ARG A 58 -8.84 -3.64 7.40
N MET A 59 -8.44 -3.53 6.13
CA MET A 59 -7.09 -3.10 5.76
C MET A 59 -6.74 -1.73 6.33
N ARG A 60 -7.65 -0.75 6.25
CA ARG A 60 -7.46 0.58 6.84
C ARG A 60 -7.27 0.52 8.36
N ARG A 61 -8.03 -0.34 9.05
CA ARG A 61 -7.86 -0.56 10.49
C ARG A 61 -6.51 -1.20 10.81
N LEU A 62 -6.06 -2.17 10.03
CA LEU A 62 -4.74 -2.78 10.19
C LEU A 62 -3.62 -1.76 10.04
N GLY A 63 -3.68 -0.91 9.01
CA GLY A 63 -2.71 0.18 8.84
C GLY A 63 -2.71 1.15 10.02
N ARG A 64 -3.88 1.50 10.53
CA ARG A 64 -4.01 2.38 11.71
C ARG A 64 -3.46 1.73 12.98
N SER A 65 -3.81 0.46 13.25
CA SER A 65 -3.31 -0.25 14.43
C SER A 65 -1.79 -0.48 14.37
N GLY A 66 -1.22 -0.66 13.17
CA GLY A 66 0.23 -0.66 12.99
C GLY A 66 0.87 0.67 13.37
N ALA A 67 0.31 1.79 12.91
CA ALA A 67 0.77 3.13 13.28
C ALA A 67 0.64 3.40 14.80
N GLU A 68 -0.50 3.01 15.41
CA GLU A 68 -0.72 3.11 16.86
C GLU A 68 0.27 2.25 17.66
N PHE A 69 0.61 1.04 17.18
CA PHE A 69 1.61 0.17 17.79
C PHE A 69 3.01 0.77 17.74
N VAL A 70 3.41 1.33 16.60
CA VAL A 70 4.71 2.02 16.42
C VAL A 70 4.80 3.24 17.35
N ASN A 71 3.74 4.05 17.43
CA ASN A 71 3.65 5.18 18.37
C ASN A 71 3.71 4.73 19.84
N GLY A 72 3.07 3.61 20.18
CA GLY A 72 3.10 3.02 21.53
C GLY A 72 4.47 2.47 21.94
N LEU A 73 5.35 2.18 20.98
CA LEU A 73 6.74 1.79 21.20
C LEU A 73 7.69 2.99 21.31
N GLY A 74 7.20 4.21 21.16
CA GLY A 74 8.03 5.43 21.17
C GLY A 74 8.90 5.59 19.91
N ILE A 75 8.56 4.88 18.83
CA ILE A 75 9.18 5.08 17.52
C ILE A 75 8.40 6.22 16.85
N ASP A 76 9.03 7.39 16.74
CA ASP A 76 8.40 8.52 16.07
C ASP A 76 8.29 8.23 14.58
N THR A 77 7.06 8.23 14.05
CA THR A 77 6.82 8.17 12.60
C THR A 77 6.95 9.57 12.03
N ASP A 78 8.07 10.23 12.36
CA ASP A 78 8.35 11.61 11.97
C ASP A 78 8.66 11.60 10.47
N TRP A 79 7.57 11.65 9.70
CA TRP A 79 7.62 11.92 8.27
C TRP A 79 8.15 13.34 8.12
N PRO A 80 9.35 13.54 7.53
CA PRO A 80 9.88 14.89 7.38
C PRO A 80 8.87 15.70 6.55
N GLU A 81 8.34 16.77 7.14
CA GLU A 81 7.54 17.77 6.43
C GLU A 81 8.27 18.14 5.13
N PRO A 82 7.64 17.99 3.96
CA PRO A 82 8.28 18.34 2.70
C PRO A 82 8.65 19.83 2.77
N SER A 83 9.96 20.10 2.71
CA SER A 83 10.51 21.45 2.67
C SER A 83 9.82 22.25 1.57
N SER A 84 9.14 23.33 1.99
CA SER A 84 8.47 24.30 1.12
C SER A 84 9.42 25.01 0.16
#